data_AF-A0A7S1MQG8-F1
#
_entry.id   AF-A0A7S1MQG8-F1
#
_cell.length_a   1.000
_cell.length_b   1.000
_cell.length_c   1.000
_cell.angle_alpha   90.00
_cell.angle_beta   90.00
_cell.angle_gamma   90.00
#
_symmetry.space_group_name_H-M   'P 1'
#
loop_
_entity.id
_entity.type
_entity.pdbx_description
1 polymer ?
#
loop_
_entity_poly.entity_id
_entity_poly.type
_entity_poly.pdbx_seq_one_letter_code
_entity_poly.pdbx_strand_id
1 'polypeptide(L)'
;DEGSSYYRVAEHYGWWGDGGAAADGGGPSVSQRTVTEDFAADSLQNLLFSLCRFREVVGSYPSRITVVSFSFKRRRFQELHRRALRLPPARFSFLGLQPSAASRFDLARAERGERENALRYFEADPYGCETPALAAKRDARNPFRRTTPYPLSCPDIRALFAWCGPGAFPASLPWETTSQAPSPM
;
A
#
# COMPACT_ATOMS: atom_id res chain seq x y z
N ASP A 1 -1.02 14.09 9.37
CA ASP A 1 -0.18 13.13 8.61
C ASP A 1 -0.50 13.29 7.12
N GLU A 2 0.25 12.61 6.26
CA GLU A 2 0.11 12.72 4.80
C GLU A 2 -1.22 12.13 4.29
N GLY A 3 -1.69 11.00 4.86
CA GLY A 3 -2.96 10.40 4.47
C GLY A 3 -4.15 11.33 4.71
N SER A 4 -4.23 11.91 5.92
CA SER A 4 -5.32 12.83 6.28
C SER A 4 -5.31 14.12 5.48
N SER A 5 -4.15 14.60 5.01
CA SER A 5 -4.10 15.81 4.19
C SER A 5 -4.75 15.59 2.83
N TYR A 6 -4.48 14.46 2.15
CA TYR A 6 -5.16 14.13 0.89
C TYR A 6 -6.66 13.91 1.07
N TYR A 7 -7.08 13.26 2.17
CA TYR A 7 -8.50 13.10 2.50
C TYR A 7 -9.21 14.46 2.57
N ARG A 8 -8.65 15.42 3.31
CA ARG A 8 -9.22 16.76 3.48
C ARG A 8 -9.25 17.56 2.18
N VAL A 9 -8.23 17.39 1.33
CA VAL A 9 -8.24 18.00 -0.01
C VAL A 9 -9.37 17.43 -0.85
N ALA A 10 -9.54 16.11 -0.86
CA ALA A 10 -10.64 15.47 -1.59
C ALA A 10 -12.02 15.91 -1.07
N GLU A 11 -12.18 16.08 0.25
CA GLU A 11 -13.38 16.63 0.87
C GLU A 11 -13.62 18.09 0.46
N HIS A 12 -12.62 18.95 0.58
CA HIS A 12 -12.71 20.38 0.26
C HIS A 12 -13.14 20.63 -1.19
N TYR A 13 -12.60 19.86 -2.14
CA TYR A 13 -12.90 20.00 -3.56
C TYR A 13 -14.03 19.08 -4.06
N GLY A 14 -14.67 18.30 -3.18
CA GLY A 14 -15.76 17.39 -3.56
C GLY A 14 -15.33 16.26 -4.52
N TRP A 15 -14.09 15.78 -4.42
CA TRP A 15 -13.53 14.75 -5.32
C TRP A 15 -13.99 13.33 -5.02
N TRP A 16 -14.96 13.14 -4.13
CA TRP A 16 -15.51 11.84 -3.77
C TRP A 16 -16.48 11.26 -4.83
N GLY A 17 -16.83 12.04 -5.86
CA GLY A 17 -17.90 11.74 -6.81
C GLY A 17 -19.26 12.32 -6.37
N ASP A 18 -20.29 12.16 -7.21
CA ASP A 18 -21.59 12.82 -7.10
C ASP A 18 -22.11 12.88 -5.65
N GLY A 19 -22.28 14.12 -5.17
CA GLY A 19 -22.33 14.45 -3.76
C GLY A 19 -23.40 13.70 -2.96
N GLY A 20 -22.96 12.86 -2.02
CA GLY A 20 -23.78 12.36 -0.91
C GLY A 20 -24.95 11.44 -1.28
N ALA A 21 -25.35 11.33 -2.55
CA ALA A 21 -26.33 10.38 -3.00
C ALA A 21 -25.64 9.03 -3.17
N ALA A 22 -25.98 8.08 -2.29
CA ALA A 22 -25.66 6.67 -2.50
C ALA A 22 -26.03 6.32 -3.95
N ALA A 23 -25.05 5.96 -4.77
CA ALA A 23 -25.28 5.45 -6.12
C ALA A 23 -26.31 4.31 -6.01
N ASP A 24 -27.55 4.60 -6.41
CA ASP A 24 -28.71 3.74 -6.65
C ASP A 24 -28.90 2.51 -5.73
N GLY A 25 -28.53 2.59 -4.44
CA GLY A 25 -28.50 1.40 -3.57
C GLY A 25 -28.29 1.58 -2.07
N GLY A 26 -28.43 2.79 -1.51
CA GLY A 26 -28.47 3.01 -0.04
C GLY A 26 -27.20 2.67 0.77
N GLY A 27 -26.11 2.24 0.11
CA GLY A 27 -24.84 1.92 0.77
C GLY A 27 -24.02 3.16 1.15
N PRO A 28 -23.02 3.01 2.04
CA PRO A 28 -22.15 4.11 2.44
C PRO A 28 -21.35 4.66 1.25
N SER A 29 -21.21 5.98 1.20
CA SER A 29 -20.50 6.72 0.15
C SER A 29 -19.01 6.34 0.07
N VAL A 30 -18.34 6.79 -0.99
CA VAL A 30 -16.87 6.61 -1.11
C VAL A 30 -16.14 7.27 0.06
N SER A 31 -16.54 8.48 0.46
CA SER A 31 -15.91 9.19 1.59
C SER A 31 -16.10 8.46 2.92
N GLN A 32 -17.29 7.91 3.18
CA GLN A 32 -17.60 7.14 4.39
C GLN A 32 -16.83 5.82 4.49
N ARG A 33 -16.44 5.24 3.35
CA ARG A 33 -15.65 4.00 3.29
C ARG A 33 -14.15 4.24 3.09
N THR A 34 -13.70 5.49 3.06
CA THR A 34 -12.28 5.81 2.92
C THR A 34 -11.63 5.97 4.30
N VAL A 35 -10.49 5.32 4.49
CA VAL A 35 -9.71 5.37 5.73
C VAL A 35 -8.25 5.70 5.41
N THR A 36 -7.55 6.30 6.36
CA THR A 36 -6.12 6.61 6.25
C THR A 36 -5.27 5.58 7.00
N GLU A 37 -4.03 5.41 6.53
CA GLU A 37 -2.96 4.63 7.13
C GLU A 37 -1.76 5.57 7.27
N ASP A 38 -1.32 5.83 8.50
CA ASP A 38 -0.40 6.93 8.81
C ASP A 38 0.89 6.48 9.52
N PHE A 39 1.19 5.18 9.54
CA PHE A 39 2.40 4.61 10.13
C PHE A 39 3.46 4.22 9.10
N ALA A 40 3.11 3.99 7.83
CA ALA A 40 4.08 3.56 6.85
C ALA A 40 5.16 4.64 6.57
N ALA A 41 6.41 4.23 6.70
CA ALA A 41 7.60 5.05 6.42
C ALA A 41 8.24 4.73 5.05
N ASP A 42 7.79 3.67 4.38
CA ASP A 42 8.18 3.36 3.01
C ASP A 42 7.05 2.72 2.19
N SER A 43 7.33 2.42 0.93
CA SER A 43 6.36 1.85 -0.01
C SER A 43 5.96 0.40 0.25
N LEU A 44 6.85 -0.41 0.83
CA LEU A 44 6.50 -1.79 1.18
C LEU A 44 5.52 -1.73 2.36
N GLN A 45 5.84 -0.90 3.36
CA GLN A 45 4.96 -0.60 4.48
C GLN A 45 3.65 0.02 3.99
N ASN A 46 3.64 0.94 3.01
CA ASN A 46 2.38 1.46 2.48
C ASN A 46 1.45 0.34 2.01
N LEU A 47 2.00 -0.69 1.34
CA LEU A 47 1.19 -1.82 0.89
C LEU A 47 0.80 -2.74 2.06
N LEU A 48 1.77 -3.21 2.86
CA LEU A 48 1.54 -4.14 3.97
C LEU A 48 0.60 -3.56 5.04
N PHE A 49 0.84 -2.30 5.43
CA PHE A 49 0.07 -1.64 6.48
C PHE A 49 -1.33 -1.31 5.99
N SER A 50 -1.52 -1.00 4.70
CA SER A 50 -2.86 -0.86 4.12
C SER A 50 -3.67 -2.16 4.17
N LEU A 51 -3.04 -3.33 3.99
CA LEU A 51 -3.72 -4.63 4.14
C LEU A 51 -4.23 -4.80 5.57
N CYS A 52 -3.41 -4.44 6.54
CA CYS A 52 -3.77 -4.49 7.95
C CYS A 52 -4.84 -3.47 8.32
N ARG A 53 -4.71 -2.24 7.85
CA ARG A 53 -5.70 -1.18 8.08
C ARG A 53 -7.05 -1.55 7.51
N PHE A 54 -7.08 -2.18 6.33
CA PHE A 54 -8.29 -2.73 5.75
C PHE A 54 -8.90 -3.81 6.65
N ARG A 55 -8.10 -4.77 7.13
CA ARG A 55 -8.57 -5.83 8.05
C ARG A 55 -9.12 -5.28 9.36
N GLU A 56 -8.52 -4.24 9.94
CA GLU A 56 -9.03 -3.58 11.15
C GLU A 56 -10.43 -3.00 10.96
N VAL A 57 -10.70 -2.44 9.77
CA VAL A 57 -11.96 -1.74 9.48
C VAL A 57 -13.04 -2.71 8.96
N VAL A 58 -12.65 -3.73 8.19
CA VAL A 58 -13.55 -4.63 7.46
C VAL A 58 -13.68 -6.01 8.12
N GLY A 59 -12.71 -6.41 8.94
CA GLY A 59 -12.66 -7.73 9.59
C GLY A 59 -12.00 -8.84 8.76
N SER A 60 -11.68 -8.59 7.48
CA SER A 60 -11.00 -9.54 6.59
C SER A 60 -9.97 -8.83 5.71
N TYR A 61 -9.01 -9.55 5.12
CA TYR A 61 -8.11 -8.97 4.11
C TYR A 61 -8.83 -8.68 2.78
N PRO A 62 -8.36 -7.70 1.99
CA PRO A 62 -9.06 -7.28 0.76
C PRO A 62 -9.02 -8.36 -0.32
N SER A 63 -10.17 -8.66 -0.94
CA SER A 63 -10.26 -9.58 -2.10
C SER A 63 -9.55 -9.02 -3.35
N ARG A 64 -9.51 -7.70 -3.51
CA ARG A 64 -8.82 -7.01 -4.61
C ARG A 64 -8.10 -5.77 -4.11
N ILE A 65 -6.91 -5.52 -4.66
CA ILE A 65 -6.04 -4.40 -4.34
C ILE A 65 -5.76 -3.63 -5.62
N THR A 66 -6.00 -2.32 -5.60
CA THR A 66 -5.60 -1.42 -6.68
C THR A 66 -4.70 -0.34 -6.09
N VAL A 67 -3.43 -0.32 -6.52
CA VAL A 67 -2.51 0.76 -6.15
C VAL A 67 -2.61 1.86 -7.19
N VAL A 68 -2.91 3.07 -6.76
CA VAL A 68 -2.90 4.27 -7.61
C VAL A 68 -1.66 5.09 -7.26
N SER A 69 -0.76 5.27 -8.22
CA SER A 69 0.43 6.09 -8.02
C SER A 69 1.02 6.53 -9.35
N PHE A 70 2.12 7.29 -9.32
CA PHE A 70 2.86 7.59 -10.53
C PHE A 70 3.35 6.32 -11.23
N SER A 71 3.24 6.32 -12.56
CA SER A 71 3.59 5.22 -13.46
C SER A 71 4.99 4.65 -13.23
N PHE A 72 5.98 5.50 -12.96
CA PHE A 72 7.37 5.09 -12.76
C PHE A 72 7.57 4.20 -11.52
N LYS A 73 6.64 4.18 -10.56
CA LYS A 73 6.68 3.29 -9.38
C LYS A 73 6.10 1.90 -9.66
N ARG A 74 5.48 1.69 -10.83
CA ARG A 74 4.76 0.46 -11.18
C ARG A 74 5.60 -0.79 -10.95
N ARG A 75 6.83 -0.80 -11.46
CA ARG A 75 7.74 -1.95 -11.37
C ARG A 75 7.99 -2.34 -9.91
N ARG A 76 8.32 -1.37 -9.06
CA ARG A 76 8.56 -1.62 -7.63
C ARG A 76 7.34 -2.21 -6.93
N PHE A 77 6.13 -1.73 -7.20
CA PHE A 77 4.93 -2.28 -6.57
C PHE A 77 4.52 -3.64 -7.15
N GLN A 78 4.49 -3.80 -8.48
CA GLN A 78 3.97 -5.01 -9.14
C GLN A 78 4.96 -6.18 -9.13
N GLU A 79 6.26 -5.90 -9.30
CA GLU A 79 7.30 -6.93 -9.45
C GLU A 79 8.07 -7.19 -8.17
N LEU A 80 8.16 -6.21 -7.25
CA LEU A 80 8.88 -6.39 -5.97
C LEU A 80 7.90 -6.54 -4.81
N HIS A 81 7.20 -5.48 -4.40
CA HIS A 81 6.38 -5.49 -3.18
C HIS A 81 5.26 -6.53 -3.20
N ARG A 82 4.51 -6.59 -4.31
CA ARG A 82 3.48 -7.61 -4.50
C ARG A 82 4.05 -9.03 -4.41
N ARG A 83 5.26 -9.26 -4.95
CA ARG A 83 5.93 -10.57 -4.89
C ARG A 83 6.45 -10.89 -3.50
N ALA A 84 7.06 -9.93 -2.80
CA ALA A 84 7.52 -10.07 -1.42
C ALA A 84 6.36 -10.43 -0.47
N LEU A 85 5.21 -9.80 -0.67
CA LEU A 85 3.98 -10.11 0.06
C LEU A 85 3.18 -11.28 -0.53
N ARG A 86 3.66 -11.93 -1.61
CA ARG A 86 2.98 -13.01 -2.34
C ARG A 86 1.50 -12.74 -2.63
N LEU A 87 1.15 -11.50 -2.92
CA LEU A 87 -0.20 -11.12 -3.33
C LEU A 87 -0.49 -11.69 -4.73
N PRO A 88 -1.58 -12.46 -4.92
CA PRO A 88 -1.88 -13.07 -6.21
C PRO A 88 -2.03 -12.02 -7.33
N PRO A 89 -1.43 -12.22 -8.52
CA PRO A 89 -1.57 -11.27 -9.64
C PRO A 89 -3.02 -10.96 -10.01
N ALA A 90 -3.90 -11.96 -9.95
CA ALA A 90 -5.33 -11.79 -10.24
C ALA A 90 -6.05 -10.86 -9.25
N ARG A 91 -5.49 -10.65 -8.05
CA ARG A 91 -6.04 -9.78 -6.99
C ARG A 91 -5.36 -8.42 -6.94
N PHE A 92 -4.34 -8.16 -7.76
CA PHE A 92 -3.52 -6.94 -7.69
C PHE A 92 -3.52 -6.17 -9.01
N SER A 93 -3.91 -4.90 -8.96
CA SER A 93 -3.87 -3.97 -10.09
C SER A 93 -3.06 -2.73 -9.73
N PHE A 94 -2.45 -2.10 -10.73
CA PHE A 94 -1.74 -0.84 -10.55
C PHE A 94 -2.20 0.17 -11.61
N LEU A 95 -2.79 1.27 -11.16
CA LEU A 95 -3.18 2.41 -11.98
C LEU A 95 -2.04 3.43 -11.95
N GLY A 96 -1.36 3.57 -13.09
CA GLY A 96 -0.22 4.47 -13.23
C GLY A 96 -0.65 5.83 -13.74
N LEU A 97 -0.44 6.87 -12.93
CA LEU A 97 -0.64 8.25 -13.33
C LEU A 97 0.59 8.76 -14.08
N GLN A 98 0.38 9.35 -15.24
CA GLN A 98 1.42 10.06 -15.99
C GLN A 98 1.22 11.56 -15.77
N PRO A 99 2.26 12.29 -15.34
CA PRO A 99 2.22 13.75 -15.36
C PRO A 99 1.92 14.24 -16.78
N SER A 100 1.07 15.26 -16.92
CA SER A 100 0.81 15.85 -18.23
C SER A 100 2.06 16.58 -18.73
N ALA A 101 2.22 16.64 -20.06
CA ALA A 101 3.32 17.38 -20.70
C ALA A 101 3.31 18.89 -20.34
N ALA A 102 2.15 19.42 -19.96
CA ALA A 102 1.99 20.81 -19.51
C ALA A 102 2.39 21.03 -18.04
N SER A 103 2.65 19.97 -17.26
CA SER A 103 3.02 20.11 -15.86
C SER A 103 4.51 20.46 -15.70
N ARG A 104 4.85 21.16 -14.61
CA ARG A 104 6.25 21.44 -14.23
C ARG A 104 6.97 20.23 -13.64
N PHE A 105 6.39 19.03 -13.72
CA PHE A 105 6.93 17.83 -13.12
C PHE A 105 8.05 17.25 -13.99
N ASP A 106 9.27 17.18 -13.46
CA ASP A 106 10.42 16.56 -14.13
C ASP A 106 10.33 15.03 -14.02
N LEU A 107 9.62 14.43 -14.98
CA LEU A 107 9.42 12.98 -15.06
C LEU A 107 10.75 12.24 -15.18
N ALA A 108 11.69 12.74 -15.99
CA ALA A 108 12.97 12.08 -16.22
C ALA A 108 13.81 12.02 -14.92
N ARG A 109 13.84 13.11 -14.14
CA ARG A 109 14.48 13.12 -12.82
C ARG A 109 13.78 12.19 -11.83
N ALA A 110 12.44 12.17 -11.83
CA ALA A 110 11.68 11.28 -10.95
C ALA A 110 11.95 9.80 -11.27
N GLU A 111 12.02 9.42 -12.54
CA GLU A 111 12.34 8.07 -12.99
C GLU A 111 13.77 7.63 -12.63
N ARG A 112 14.76 8.52 -12.82
CA ARG A 112 16.13 8.27 -12.35
C ARG A 112 16.16 8.10 -10.84
N GLY A 113 15.50 9.01 -10.13
CA GLY A 113 15.37 8.97 -8.68
C GLY A 113 14.74 7.68 -8.18
N GLU A 114 13.67 7.20 -8.81
CA GLU A 114 13.03 5.92 -8.50
C GLU A 114 13.98 4.74 -8.69
N ARG A 115 14.67 4.66 -9.83
CA ARG A 115 15.64 3.59 -10.11
C ARG A 115 16.78 3.56 -9.09
N GLU A 116 17.40 4.71 -8.87
CA GLU A 116 18.64 4.85 -8.10
C GLU A 116 18.41 4.90 -6.58
N ASN A 117 17.22 5.28 -6.12
CA ASN A 117 16.98 5.52 -4.69
C ASN A 117 15.89 4.64 -4.09
N ALA A 118 15.18 3.84 -4.86
CA ALA A 118 14.16 2.93 -4.32
C ALA A 118 14.23 1.56 -4.97
N LEU A 119 14.09 1.48 -6.30
CA LEU A 119 13.94 0.23 -7.01
C LEU A 119 15.12 -0.72 -6.78
N ARG A 120 16.36 -0.26 -7.02
CA ARG A 120 17.56 -1.10 -6.83
C ARG A 120 17.72 -1.64 -5.41
N TYR A 121 17.25 -0.89 -4.41
CA TYR A 121 17.38 -1.29 -3.01
C TYR A 121 16.40 -2.42 -2.71
N PHE A 122 15.15 -2.31 -3.15
CA PHE A 122 14.16 -3.36 -2.95
C PHE A 122 14.37 -4.59 -3.87
N GLU A 123 15.16 -4.48 -4.94
CA GLU A 123 15.61 -5.64 -5.72
C GLU A 123 16.57 -6.53 -4.91
N ALA A 124 17.49 -5.92 -4.15
CA ALA A 124 18.45 -6.63 -3.29
C ALA A 124 17.87 -6.99 -1.91
N ASP A 125 16.92 -6.19 -1.42
CA ASP A 125 16.37 -6.29 -0.07
C ASP A 125 14.84 -6.16 -0.13
N PRO A 126 14.12 -7.26 -0.48
CA PRO A 126 12.68 -7.22 -0.73
C PRO A 126 11.82 -6.77 0.46
N TYR A 127 12.35 -6.90 1.68
CA TYR A 127 11.68 -6.49 2.93
C TYR A 127 12.23 -5.18 3.51
N GLY A 128 13.28 -4.63 2.90
CA GLY A 128 13.90 -3.35 3.27
C GLY A 128 14.62 -3.36 4.62
N CYS A 129 15.10 -4.51 5.08
CA CYS A 129 15.73 -4.65 6.40
C CYS A 129 17.23 -4.33 6.40
N GLU A 130 17.96 -4.80 5.39
CA GLU A 130 19.42 -4.83 5.39
C GLU A 130 20.03 -3.60 4.73
N THR A 131 19.30 -2.93 3.83
CA THR A 131 19.83 -1.78 3.09
C THR A 131 19.91 -0.55 3.99
N PRO A 132 21.10 0.00 4.28
CA PRO A 132 21.24 1.15 5.19
C PRO A 132 20.49 2.40 4.71
N ALA A 133 20.43 2.61 3.39
CA ALA A 133 19.69 3.71 2.79
C ALA A 133 18.16 3.59 2.96
N LEU A 134 17.62 2.37 3.05
CA LEU A 134 16.21 2.14 3.35
C LEU A 134 15.93 2.35 4.84
N ALA A 135 16.79 1.83 5.72
CA ALA A 135 16.73 2.05 7.16
C ALA A 135 16.78 3.55 7.51
N ALA A 136 17.76 4.29 6.98
CA ALA A 136 17.88 5.73 7.19
C ALA A 136 16.64 6.51 6.71
N LYS A 137 16.01 6.08 5.61
CA LYS A 137 14.75 6.67 5.13
C LYS A 137 13.59 6.38 6.07
N ARG A 138 13.49 5.16 6.61
CA ARG A 138 12.47 4.79 7.59
C ARG A 138 12.61 5.65 8.84
N ASP A 139 13.83 5.77 9.36
CA ASP A 139 14.13 6.57 10.56
C ASP A 139 13.80 8.05 10.36
N ALA A 140 14.26 8.64 9.25
CA ALA A 140 14.00 10.05 8.93
C ALA A 140 12.50 10.37 8.76
N ARG A 141 11.69 9.39 8.34
CA ARG A 141 10.24 9.54 8.16
C ARG A 141 9.44 9.18 9.40
N ASN A 142 10.09 8.69 10.46
CA ASN A 142 9.49 8.44 11.76
C ASN A 142 10.15 9.30 12.86
N PRO A 143 10.12 10.64 12.76
CA PRO A 143 10.81 11.54 13.70
C PRO A 143 10.30 11.39 15.14
N PHE A 144 9.06 10.93 15.32
CA PHE A 144 8.44 10.72 16.63
C PHE A 144 8.57 9.28 17.15
N ARG A 145 9.34 8.42 16.46
CA ARG A 145 9.58 7.01 16.85
C ARG A 145 8.30 6.24 17.18
N ARG A 146 7.24 6.46 16.39
CA ARG A 146 5.96 5.76 16.53
C ARG A 146 6.15 4.27 16.29
N THR A 147 5.52 3.45 17.12
CA THR A 147 5.41 2.00 16.93
C THR A 147 4.12 1.69 16.19
N THR A 148 4.20 0.87 15.14
CA THR A 148 3.01 0.43 14.41
C THR A 148 2.18 -0.57 15.25
N PRO A 149 0.83 -0.45 15.26
CA PRO A 149 -0.04 -1.37 15.99
C PRO A 149 -0.28 -2.71 15.26
N TYR A 150 0.12 -2.81 13.98
CA TYR A 150 -0.29 -3.91 13.12
C TYR A 150 0.16 -5.32 13.53
N PRO A 151 1.32 -5.52 14.19
CA PRO A 151 1.65 -6.84 14.74
C PRO A 151 0.65 -7.34 15.81
N LEU A 152 -0.09 -6.43 16.47
CA LEU A 152 -1.15 -6.76 17.43
C LEU A 152 -2.50 -6.95 16.72
N SER A 153 -2.86 -6.05 15.80
CA SER A 153 -4.17 -6.09 15.12
C SER A 153 -4.23 -7.04 13.92
N CYS A 154 -3.09 -7.52 13.43
CA CYS A 154 -2.96 -8.56 12.39
C CYS A 154 -2.11 -9.75 12.87
N PRO A 155 -2.58 -10.51 13.87
CA PRO A 155 -1.79 -11.57 14.48
C PRO A 155 -1.44 -12.71 13.50
N ASP A 156 -2.28 -12.92 12.48
CA ASP A 156 -2.11 -13.93 11.43
C ASP A 156 -0.91 -13.68 10.50
N ILE A 157 -0.44 -12.44 10.40
CA ILE A 157 0.78 -12.10 9.66
C ILE A 157 1.86 -11.49 10.56
N ARG A 158 1.75 -11.64 11.89
CA ARG A 158 2.72 -11.07 12.85
C ARG A 158 4.17 -11.43 12.52
N ALA A 159 4.42 -12.68 12.12
CA ALA A 159 5.75 -13.16 11.76
C ALA A 159 6.30 -12.50 10.49
N LEU A 160 5.45 -12.03 9.57
CA LEU A 160 5.87 -11.31 8.37
C LEU A 160 6.52 -9.96 8.71
N PHE A 161 6.05 -9.28 9.76
CA PHE A 161 6.67 -8.01 10.21
C PHE A 161 8.09 -8.18 10.73
N ALA A 162 8.46 -9.38 11.18
CA ALA A 162 9.79 -9.71 11.68
C ALA A 162 10.67 -10.40 10.61
N TRP A 163 10.15 -10.60 9.39
CA TRP A 163 10.86 -11.32 8.35
C TRP A 163 11.83 -10.39 7.59
N CYS A 164 13.10 -10.78 7.58
CA CYS A 164 14.19 -10.08 6.88
C CYS A 164 15.06 -11.03 6.04
N GLY A 165 14.54 -12.22 5.69
CA GLY A 165 15.30 -13.19 4.92
C GLY A 165 15.47 -12.78 3.45
N PRO A 166 16.51 -13.29 2.76
CA PRO A 166 16.78 -12.97 1.35
C PRO A 166 15.74 -13.57 0.38
N GLY A 167 14.95 -14.54 0.84
CA GLY A 167 13.92 -15.23 0.07
C GLY A 167 12.50 -14.81 0.44
N ALA A 168 11.52 -15.44 -0.21
CA ALA A 168 10.12 -15.28 0.15
C ALA A 168 9.86 -15.70 1.61
N PHE A 169 8.94 -15.00 2.28
CA PHE A 169 8.48 -15.37 3.61
C PHE A 169 7.97 -16.83 3.62
N PRO A 170 8.42 -17.70 4.53
CA PRO A 170 8.23 -19.14 4.38
C PRO A 170 6.87 -19.67 4.86
N ALA A 171 6.19 -18.99 5.79
CA ALA A 171 4.90 -19.43 6.32
C ALA A 171 3.75 -18.98 5.40
N SER A 172 2.58 -19.63 5.44
CA SER A 172 1.42 -19.28 4.59
C SER A 172 0.89 -17.87 4.90
N LEU A 173 0.35 -17.19 3.88
CA LEU A 173 -0.29 -15.87 4.05
C LEU A 173 -1.81 -15.95 3.83
N PRO A 174 -2.62 -15.17 4.60
CA PRO A 174 -4.09 -15.27 4.56
C PRO A 174 -4.74 -14.98 3.21
N TRP A 175 -4.05 -14.31 2.29
CA TRP A 175 -4.54 -13.95 0.96
C TRP A 175 -4.12 -14.92 -0.14
N GLU A 176 -3.41 -16.01 0.20
CA GLU A 176 -3.02 -17.04 -0.77
C GLU A 176 -4.16 -18.01 -1.08
N THR A 177 -5.05 -18.22 -0.11
CA THR A 177 -6.22 -19.08 -0.31
C THR A 177 -7.29 -18.32 -1.09
N THR A 178 -7.62 -18.79 -2.28
CA THR A 178 -8.87 -18.43 -2.95
C THR A 178 -9.99 -18.98 -2.09
N SER A 179 -10.59 -18.18 -1.21
CA SER A 179 -11.86 -18.59 -0.60
C SER A 179 -12.83 -18.86 -1.75
N GLN A 180 -13.24 -20.12 -1.91
CA GLN A 180 -14.52 -20.43 -2.54
C GLN A 180 -15.56 -19.54 -1.86
N ALA A 181 -16.35 -18.84 -2.66
CA ALA A 181 -17.51 -18.12 -2.14
C ALA A 181 -18.34 -19.10 -1.28
N PRO A 182 -18.85 -18.69 -0.12
CA PRO A 182 -19.81 -19.52 0.60
C PRO A 182 -20.98 -19.79 -0.34
N SER A 183 -21.37 -21.06 -0.49
CA SER A 183 -22.60 -21.44 -1.17
C SER A 183 -23.75 -20.66 -0.54
N PRO A 184 -24.65 -20.05 -1.35
CA PRO A 184 -25.87 -19.48 -0.80
C PRO A 184 -26.65 -20.60 -0.10
N MET A 185 -27.06 -20.36 1.15
CA MET A 185 -28.12 -21.14 1.80
C MET A 185 -29.46 -20.82 1.15
#